data_AF-A0A0G0UT02-F1
#
_entry.id   AF-A0A0G0UT02-F1
#
_cell.length_a   1.000
_cell.length_b   1.000
_cell.length_c   1.000
_cell.angle_alpha   90.00
_cell.angle_beta   90.00
_cell.angle_gamma   90.00
#
_symmetry.space_group_name_H-M   'P 1'
#
loop_
_entity.id
_entity.type
_entity.pdbx_description
1 polymer ?
#
loop_
_entity_poly.entity_id
_entity_poly.type
_entity_poly.pdbx_seq_one_letter_code
_entity_poly.pdbx_strand_id
1 'polypeptide(L)'
;MRKIFVSWSASLLIAGLLFIGVRPILAQQLDAGLSDYIKANDLQVGTEVVSGYQQVFYTYQGSKHFITNESRNSRSPFTNGRYVAYVSDYNEAGQIFLYDTISDSKTQLTFLGTNLNPRVDYKGRVVWEGWDGNTWQIFFFDGLSTKQLTTGDTSLNPDFSDDYISYGRRDITDTWRAVVGQES
;
A
#
# COMPACT_ATOMS: atom_id res chain seq x y z
N MET A 1 26.88 -28.39 53.75
CA MET A 1 27.21 -26.94 53.72
C MET A 1 26.79 -26.36 52.37
N ARG A 2 26.10 -25.21 52.41
CA ARG A 2 25.54 -24.33 51.36
C ARG A 2 25.66 -24.73 49.87
N LYS A 3 24.50 -24.93 49.23
CA LYS A 3 24.32 -24.73 47.78
C LYS A 3 23.86 -23.28 47.54
N ILE A 4 24.57 -22.56 46.67
CA ILE A 4 24.25 -21.19 46.26
C ILE A 4 23.16 -21.27 45.18
N PHE A 5 21.97 -20.74 45.48
CA PHE A 5 20.95 -20.47 44.45
C PHE A 5 21.22 -19.06 43.91
N VAL A 6 21.81 -18.97 42.73
CA VAL A 6 21.87 -17.70 41.97
C VAL A 6 20.54 -17.54 41.25
N SER A 7 19.79 -16.50 41.61
CA SER A 7 18.45 -16.24 41.11
C SER A 7 18.48 -15.73 39.66
N TRP A 8 17.86 -16.47 38.75
CA TRP A 8 17.60 -16.07 37.36
C TRP A 8 16.42 -15.10 37.18
N SER A 9 15.93 -14.48 38.26
CA SER A 9 14.70 -13.66 38.25
C SER A 9 14.92 -12.17 37.94
N ALA A 10 16.15 -11.65 38.04
CA ALA A 10 16.43 -10.23 37.75
C ALA A 10 16.37 -9.91 36.24
N SER A 11 16.75 -10.85 35.37
CA SER A 11 16.84 -10.62 33.91
C SER A 11 15.46 -10.57 33.21
N LEU A 12 14.46 -11.28 33.74
CA LEU A 12 13.09 -11.30 33.17
C LEU A 12 12.30 -10.02 33.48
N LEU A 13 12.52 -9.41 34.66
CA LEU A 13 11.85 -8.15 35.03
C LEU A 13 12.35 -6.96 34.20
N ILE A 14 13.65 -6.92 33.89
CA ILE A 14 14.24 -5.86 33.04
C ILE A 14 13.77 -6.02 31.58
N ALA A 15 13.72 -7.24 31.05
CA ALA A 15 13.19 -7.51 29.71
C ALA A 15 11.68 -7.17 29.59
N GLY A 16 10.88 -7.47 30.62
CA GLY A 16 9.46 -7.11 30.68
C GLY A 16 9.20 -5.60 30.72
N LEU A 17 9.98 -4.84 31.51
CA LEU A 17 9.88 -3.38 31.57
C LEU A 17 10.34 -2.70 30.27
N LEU A 18 11.38 -3.23 29.60
CA LEU A 18 11.82 -2.76 28.28
C LEU A 18 10.78 -3.04 27.19
N PHE A 19 10.08 -4.18 27.25
CA PHE A 19 9.03 -4.52 26.28
C PHE A 19 7.73 -3.73 26.48
N ILE A 20 7.35 -3.43 27.73
CA ILE A 20 6.07 -2.78 28.04
C ILE A 20 6.18 -1.24 28.04
N GLY A 21 7.32 -0.68 28.47
CA GLY A 21 7.48 0.77 28.56
C GLY A 21 8.16 1.41 27.34
N VAL A 22 9.22 0.81 26.82
CA VAL A 22 10.08 1.46 25.82
C VAL A 22 9.55 1.29 24.39
N ARG A 23 9.01 0.11 24.05
CA ARG A 23 8.43 -0.15 22.72
C ARG A 23 7.29 0.80 22.34
N PRO A 24 6.28 1.05 23.19
CA PRO A 24 5.21 1.98 22.81
C PRO A 24 5.70 3.43 22.67
N ILE A 25 6.69 3.86 23.45
CA ILE A 25 7.28 5.20 23.32
C ILE A 25 8.06 5.33 22.00
N LEU A 26 8.85 4.32 21.65
CA LEU A 26 9.60 4.30 20.38
C LEU A 26 8.67 4.27 19.16
N ALA A 27 7.60 3.48 19.20
CA ALA A 27 6.60 3.45 18.14
C ALA A 27 5.91 4.82 18.01
N GLN A 28 5.45 5.42 19.11
CA GLN A 28 4.84 6.76 19.09
C GLN A 28 5.79 7.84 18.56
N GLN A 29 7.07 7.78 18.91
CA GLN A 29 8.07 8.73 18.42
C GLN A 29 8.40 8.50 16.94
N LEU A 30 8.42 7.24 16.48
CA LEU A 30 8.59 6.89 15.07
C LEU A 30 7.40 7.39 14.24
N ASP A 31 6.18 7.17 14.71
CA ASP A 31 4.93 7.60 14.06
C ASP A 31 4.90 9.12 13.91
N ALA A 32 5.28 9.86 14.97
CA ALA A 32 5.35 11.32 14.93
C ALA A 32 6.40 11.82 13.92
N GLY A 33 7.60 11.23 13.93
CA GLY A 33 8.67 11.62 13.01
C GLY A 33 8.32 11.34 11.54
N LEU A 34 7.74 10.18 11.25
CA LEU A 34 7.32 9.82 9.89
C LEU A 34 6.16 10.72 9.43
N SER A 35 5.21 11.03 10.32
CA SER A 35 4.11 11.95 10.01
C SER A 35 4.62 13.33 9.61
N ASP A 36 5.59 13.88 10.34
CA ASP A 36 6.15 15.20 10.02
C ASP A 36 7.01 15.17 8.75
N TYR A 37 7.72 14.08 8.49
CA TYR A 37 8.47 13.89 7.25
C TYR A 37 7.55 13.92 6.01
N ILE A 38 6.43 13.18 6.05
CA ILE A 38 5.50 13.06 4.92
C ILE A 38 4.75 14.38 4.64
N LYS A 39 4.60 15.26 5.63
CA LYS A 39 4.03 16.61 5.41
C LYS A 39 4.96 17.51 4.59
N ALA A 40 6.26 17.27 4.64
CA ALA A 40 7.28 18.12 4.03
C ALA A 40 7.95 17.47 2.80
N ASN A 41 7.79 16.16 2.61
CA ASN A 41 8.52 15.39 1.61
C ASN A 41 7.64 14.30 1.01
N ASP A 42 7.87 14.00 -0.26
CA ASP A 42 7.27 12.83 -0.90
C ASP A 42 7.92 11.56 -0.37
N LEU A 43 7.08 10.64 0.10
CA LEU A 43 7.51 9.32 0.50
C LEU A 43 8.05 8.57 -0.73
N GLN A 44 9.23 7.99 -0.61
CA GLN A 44 9.83 7.20 -1.68
C GLN A 44 9.44 5.74 -1.50
N VAL A 45 8.85 5.13 -2.52
CA VAL A 45 8.48 3.71 -2.54
C VAL A 45 9.18 2.97 -3.67
N GLY A 46 9.38 1.67 -3.48
CA GLY A 46 10.02 0.84 -4.49
C GLY A 46 9.81 -0.64 -4.25
N THR A 47 10.48 -1.45 -5.06
CA THR A 47 10.48 -2.91 -4.91
C THR A 47 11.89 -3.46 -4.87
N GLU A 48 12.09 -4.53 -4.12
CA GLU A 48 13.36 -5.26 -4.08
C GLU A 48 13.09 -6.76 -3.94
N VAL A 49 13.93 -7.60 -4.55
CA VAL A 49 13.83 -9.05 -4.38
C VAL A 49 14.50 -9.46 -3.08
N VAL A 50 13.71 -9.93 -2.12
CA VAL A 50 14.16 -10.43 -0.82
C VAL A 50 13.77 -11.89 -0.71
N SER A 51 14.76 -12.76 -0.51
CA SER A 51 14.57 -14.22 -0.41
C SER A 51 13.81 -14.83 -1.60
N GLY A 52 14.01 -14.28 -2.80
CA GLY A 52 13.36 -14.74 -4.03
C GLY A 52 11.97 -14.17 -4.31
N TYR A 53 11.44 -13.31 -3.43
CA TYR A 53 10.16 -12.65 -3.63
C TYR A 53 10.35 -11.16 -3.86
N GLN A 54 9.69 -10.61 -4.87
CA GLN A 54 9.61 -9.16 -5.05
C GLN A 54 8.78 -8.57 -3.91
N GLN A 55 9.34 -7.65 -3.13
CA GLN A 55 8.69 -7.02 -2.00
C GLN A 55 8.63 -5.51 -2.18
N VAL A 56 7.54 -4.90 -1.71
CA VAL A 56 7.35 -3.45 -1.67
C VAL A 56 7.93 -2.87 -0.38
N PHE A 57 8.60 -1.74 -0.50
CA PHE A 57 9.10 -0.96 0.65
C PHE A 57 8.85 0.54 0.46
N TYR A 58 8.87 1.27 1.57
CA TYR A 58 9.11 2.72 1.58
C TYR A 58 10.46 3.05 2.20
N THR A 59 11.02 4.22 1.88
CA THR A 59 12.29 4.69 2.46
C THR A 59 12.03 5.83 3.43
N TYR A 60 12.58 5.71 4.64
CA TYR A 60 12.54 6.75 5.66
C TYR A 60 13.88 6.81 6.38
N GLN A 61 14.42 8.02 6.55
CA GLN A 61 15.75 8.25 7.17
C GLN A 61 16.88 7.40 6.54
N GLY A 62 16.80 7.15 5.23
CA GLY A 62 17.78 6.33 4.51
C GLY A 62 17.66 4.81 4.70
N SER A 63 16.68 4.34 5.48
CA SER A 63 16.39 2.92 5.68
C SER A 63 15.17 2.48 4.87
N LYS A 64 15.20 1.23 4.38
CA LYS A 64 14.06 0.59 3.71
C LYS A 64 13.17 -0.09 4.75
N HIS A 65 11.88 0.21 4.67
CA HIS A 65 10.83 -0.38 5.49
C HIS A 65 9.92 -1.21 4.58
N PHE A 66 10.07 -2.54 4.64
CA PHE A 66 9.28 -3.47 3.83
C PHE A 66 7.85 -3.59 4.38
N ILE A 67 6.86 -3.49 3.50
CA ILE A 67 5.43 -3.54 3.84
C ILE A 67 4.75 -4.83 3.34
N THR A 68 5.52 -5.68 2.67
CA THR A 68 5.14 -7.02 2.19
C THR A 68 6.17 -8.05 2.65
N ASN A 69 5.90 -9.34 2.47
CA ASN A 69 6.73 -10.42 2.99
C ASN A 69 7.05 -11.48 1.93
N GLU A 70 7.85 -12.49 2.31
CA GLU A 70 8.37 -13.58 1.49
C GLU A 70 7.33 -14.67 1.17
N SER A 71 6.05 -14.31 1.05
CA SER A 71 4.99 -15.28 0.72
C SER A 71 4.46 -15.16 -0.71
N ARG A 72 4.67 -14.01 -1.37
CA ARG A 72 4.25 -13.74 -2.75
C ARG A 72 4.94 -12.51 -3.30
N ASN A 73 4.99 -12.41 -4.62
CA ASN A 73 5.50 -11.22 -5.30
C ASN A 73 4.52 -10.06 -5.13
N SER A 74 5.07 -8.89 -4.82
CA SER A 74 4.36 -7.63 -4.71
C SER A 74 5.10 -6.56 -5.51
N ARG A 75 4.36 -5.76 -6.28
CA ARG A 75 4.91 -4.93 -7.35
C ARG A 75 4.05 -3.70 -7.62
N SER A 76 4.54 -2.86 -8.53
CA SER A 76 3.88 -1.62 -8.98
C SER A 76 3.36 -0.74 -7.82
N PRO A 77 4.19 -0.41 -6.81
CA PRO A 77 3.76 0.50 -5.77
C PRO A 77 3.60 1.92 -6.31
N PHE A 78 2.59 2.61 -5.81
CA PHE A 78 2.36 4.03 -6.00
C PHE A 78 2.04 4.66 -4.65
N THR A 79 2.48 5.90 -4.43
CA THR A 79 2.28 6.58 -3.15
C THR A 79 1.86 8.03 -3.34
N ASN A 80 1.04 8.50 -2.41
CA ASN A 80 0.72 9.90 -2.22
C ASN A 80 0.50 10.16 -0.73
N GLY A 81 1.31 11.05 -0.15
CA GLY A 81 1.34 11.26 1.29
C GLY A 81 1.65 9.98 2.06
N ARG A 82 0.75 9.59 2.98
CA ARG A 82 0.92 8.42 3.87
C ARG A 82 0.50 7.10 3.26
N TYR A 83 -0.13 7.13 2.10
CA TYR A 83 -0.75 5.95 1.51
C TYR A 83 0.16 5.35 0.45
N VAL A 84 0.27 4.02 0.47
CA VAL A 84 0.96 3.23 -0.54
C VAL A 84 -0.02 2.21 -1.09
N ALA A 85 -0.38 2.35 -2.37
CA ALA A 85 -1.15 1.33 -3.07
C ALA A 85 -0.19 0.44 -3.89
N TYR A 86 -0.42 -0.86 -3.91
CA TYR A 86 0.43 -1.81 -4.61
C TYR A 86 -0.34 -3.04 -5.07
N VAL A 87 0.30 -3.84 -5.92
CA VAL A 87 -0.22 -5.13 -6.39
C VAL A 87 0.48 -6.26 -5.65
N SER A 88 -0.25 -7.25 -5.16
CA SER A 88 0.32 -8.56 -4.82
C SER A 88 -0.28 -9.65 -5.70
N ASP A 89 0.56 -10.56 -6.17
CA ASP A 89 0.14 -11.63 -7.10
C ASP A 89 -0.41 -12.84 -6.32
N TYR A 90 -1.65 -13.23 -6.65
CA TYR A 90 -2.31 -14.45 -6.17
C TYR A 90 -2.53 -15.37 -7.36
N ASN A 91 -1.75 -16.45 -7.46
CA ASN A 91 -1.75 -17.34 -8.63
C ASN A 91 -1.60 -16.55 -9.96
N GLU A 92 -0.62 -15.64 -10.00
CA GLU A 92 -0.34 -14.73 -11.13
C GLU A 92 -1.42 -13.66 -11.39
N ALA A 93 -2.56 -13.70 -10.70
CA ALA A 93 -3.57 -12.64 -10.76
C ALA A 93 -3.24 -11.53 -9.74
N GLY A 94 -3.00 -10.32 -10.24
CA GLY A 94 -2.74 -9.15 -9.40
C GLY A 94 -3.96 -8.75 -8.57
N GLN A 95 -3.75 -8.47 -7.29
CA GLN A 95 -4.74 -7.91 -6.37
C GLN A 95 -4.26 -6.60 -5.79
N ILE A 96 -5.15 -5.63 -5.60
CA ILE A 96 -4.83 -4.30 -5.08
C ILE A 96 -4.86 -4.30 -3.56
N PHE A 97 -3.81 -3.74 -2.98
CA PHE A 97 -3.69 -3.47 -1.56
C PHE A 97 -3.43 -2.00 -1.33
N LEU A 98 -3.95 -1.49 -0.22
CA LEU A 98 -3.67 -0.18 0.34
C LEU A 98 -2.95 -0.35 1.67
N TYR A 99 -1.86 0.36 1.86
CA TYR A 99 -1.12 0.41 3.11
C TYR A 99 -1.04 1.85 3.60
N ASP A 100 -1.31 2.03 4.88
CA ASP A 100 -1.17 3.29 5.59
C ASP A 100 0.09 3.23 6.44
N THR A 101 1.07 4.07 6.10
CA THR A 101 2.41 4.04 6.71
C THR A 101 2.45 4.57 8.13
N ILE A 102 1.44 5.35 8.55
CA ILE A 102 1.39 5.96 9.87
C ILE A 102 0.62 5.08 10.86
N SER A 103 -0.42 4.38 10.41
CA SER A 103 -1.13 3.42 11.27
C SER A 103 -0.63 1.98 11.14
N ASP A 104 0.39 1.75 10.30
CA ASP A 104 0.94 0.42 9.97
C ASP A 104 -0.16 -0.59 9.61
N SER A 105 -1.15 -0.14 8.84
CA SER A 105 -2.34 -0.93 8.53
C SER A 105 -2.44 -1.25 7.04
N LYS A 106 -2.72 -2.52 6.74
CA LYS A 106 -2.92 -3.03 5.38
C LYS A 106 -4.38 -3.40 5.15
N THR A 107 -4.92 -2.93 4.03
CA THR A 107 -6.26 -3.25 3.54
C THR A 107 -6.17 -3.89 2.16
N GLN A 108 -6.79 -5.05 1.98
CA GLN A 108 -6.96 -5.67 0.66
C GLN A 108 -8.22 -5.11 0.01
N LEU A 109 -8.10 -4.51 -1.17
CA LEU A 109 -9.22 -3.88 -1.88
C LEU A 109 -9.90 -4.81 -2.88
N THR A 110 -9.17 -5.78 -3.41
CA THR A 110 -9.70 -6.75 -4.40
C THR A 110 -9.36 -8.18 -4.01
N PHE A 111 -10.25 -9.12 -4.34
CA PHE A 111 -10.12 -10.53 -3.95
C PHE A 111 -10.24 -11.50 -5.13
N LEU A 112 -10.63 -11.02 -6.31
CA LEU A 112 -10.93 -11.80 -7.50
C LEU A 112 -10.52 -11.03 -8.76
N GLY A 113 -10.40 -11.74 -9.87
CA GLY A 113 -10.01 -11.16 -11.17
C GLY A 113 -8.54 -10.73 -11.19
N THR A 114 -8.14 -10.04 -12.27
CA THR A 114 -6.80 -9.44 -12.37
C THR A 114 -6.93 -7.93 -12.26
N ASN A 115 -6.22 -7.35 -11.30
CA ASN A 115 -6.27 -5.94 -10.96
C ASN A 115 -4.83 -5.38 -10.91
N LEU A 116 -4.58 -4.29 -11.64
CA LEU A 116 -3.25 -3.75 -11.89
C LEU A 116 -3.25 -2.21 -11.82
N ASN A 117 -2.04 -1.65 -11.86
CA ASN A 117 -1.80 -0.21 -12.02
C ASN A 117 -2.57 0.68 -11.03
N PRO A 118 -2.50 0.41 -9.72
CA PRO A 118 -3.17 1.28 -8.76
C PRO A 118 -2.54 2.67 -8.73
N ARG A 119 -3.38 3.67 -8.45
CA ARG A 119 -3.01 5.01 -8.02
C ARG A 119 -3.78 5.32 -6.75
N VAL A 120 -3.19 6.13 -5.88
CA VAL A 120 -3.80 6.54 -4.61
C VAL A 120 -3.63 8.04 -4.43
N ASP A 121 -4.65 8.70 -3.88
CA ASP A 121 -4.58 10.10 -3.53
C ASP A 121 -4.20 10.32 -2.05
N TYR A 122 -4.02 11.58 -1.65
CA TYR A 122 -3.66 11.93 -0.27
C TYR A 122 -4.75 11.60 0.77
N LYS A 123 -5.98 11.30 0.33
CA LYS A 123 -7.13 10.94 1.17
C LYS A 123 -7.28 9.42 1.36
N GLY A 124 -6.47 8.61 0.65
CA GLY A 124 -6.53 7.16 0.70
C GLY A 124 -7.56 6.55 -0.25
N ARG A 125 -8.07 7.32 -1.21
CA ARG A 125 -8.91 6.83 -2.29
C ARG A 125 -8.02 6.19 -3.35
N VAL A 126 -8.43 5.06 -3.90
CA VAL A 126 -7.60 4.27 -4.82
C VAL A 126 -8.33 4.06 -6.13
N VAL A 127 -7.65 4.24 -7.25
CA VAL A 127 -8.15 3.92 -8.58
C VAL A 127 -7.22 2.89 -9.23
N TRP A 128 -7.76 1.94 -9.99
CA TRP A 128 -6.97 0.89 -10.62
C TRP A 128 -7.63 0.35 -11.90
N GLU A 129 -6.86 -0.44 -12.64
CA GLU A 129 -7.33 -1.19 -13.80
C GLU A 129 -7.76 -2.59 -13.35
N GLY A 130 -8.97 -3.00 -13.70
CA GLY A 130 -9.48 -4.35 -13.44
C GLY A 130 -9.98 -5.01 -14.72
N TRP A 131 -9.72 -6.30 -14.88
CA TRP A 131 -10.30 -7.10 -15.96
C TRP A 131 -11.73 -7.52 -15.58
N ASP A 132 -12.72 -7.05 -16.33
CA ASP A 132 -14.15 -7.31 -16.06
C ASP A 132 -14.66 -8.66 -16.61
N GLY A 133 -13.76 -9.45 -17.21
CA GLY A 133 -14.07 -10.69 -17.92
C GLY A 133 -14.02 -10.56 -19.44
N ASN A 134 -14.04 -9.33 -19.97
CA ASN A 134 -13.98 -9.06 -21.42
C ASN A 134 -12.90 -8.03 -21.78
N THR A 135 -12.73 -6.99 -20.98
CA THR A 135 -11.77 -5.91 -21.25
C THR A 135 -11.32 -5.22 -19.97
N TRP A 136 -10.28 -4.39 -20.05
CA TRP A 136 -9.83 -3.58 -18.92
C TRP A 136 -10.77 -2.41 -18.67
N GLN A 137 -11.12 -2.23 -17.40
CA GLN A 137 -11.99 -1.17 -16.91
C GLN A 137 -11.34 -0.47 -15.72
N ILE A 138 -11.78 0.75 -15.44
CA ILE A 138 -11.34 1.52 -14.28
C ILE A 138 -12.27 1.25 -13.11
N PHE A 139 -11.68 0.96 -11.97
CA PHE A 139 -12.35 0.78 -10.69
C PHE A 139 -11.83 1.78 -9.67
N PHE A 140 -12.65 2.11 -8.69
CA PHE A 140 -12.37 3.12 -7.71
C PHE A 140 -12.85 2.71 -6.32
N PHE A 141 -12.03 2.98 -5.33
CA PHE A 141 -12.31 2.86 -3.91
C PHE A 141 -12.35 4.26 -3.31
N ASP A 142 -13.50 4.63 -2.75
CA ASP A 142 -13.77 5.97 -2.20
C ASP A 142 -13.31 6.16 -0.74
N GLY A 143 -12.67 5.14 -0.14
CA GLY A 143 -12.33 5.10 1.28
C GLY A 143 -13.27 4.23 2.12
N LEU A 144 -14.45 3.87 1.58
CA LEU A 144 -15.47 3.06 2.23
C LEU A 144 -15.88 1.85 1.38
N SER A 145 -16.03 2.04 0.07
CA SER A 145 -16.58 1.08 -0.87
C SER A 145 -15.88 1.11 -2.21
N THR A 146 -16.00 0.02 -2.96
CA THR A 146 -15.44 -0.13 -4.31
C THR A 146 -16.56 -0.03 -5.35
N LYS A 147 -16.33 0.73 -6.42
CA LYS A 147 -17.22 0.84 -7.58
C LYS A 147 -16.45 0.74 -8.91
N GLN A 148 -17.11 0.24 -9.94
CA GLN A 148 -16.60 0.27 -11.31
C GLN A 148 -16.98 1.60 -11.97
N LEU A 149 -16.02 2.32 -12.53
CA LEU A 149 -16.22 3.63 -13.16
C LEU A 149 -16.51 3.53 -14.66
N THR A 150 -15.98 2.49 -15.33
CA THR A 150 -16.12 2.35 -16.78
C THR A 150 -16.70 1.01 -17.17
N THR A 151 -17.46 0.99 -18.26
CA THR A 151 -17.97 -0.21 -18.91
C THR A 151 -17.82 -0.09 -20.43
N GLY A 152 -17.94 -1.22 -21.13
CA GLY A 152 -17.87 -1.27 -22.60
C GLY A 152 -16.43 -1.35 -23.09
N ASP A 153 -15.95 -0.30 -23.74
CA ASP A 153 -14.60 -0.31 -24.32
C ASP A 153 -13.48 -0.29 -23.27
N THR A 154 -12.28 -0.67 -23.69
CA THR A 154 -11.06 -0.65 -22.87
C THR A 154 -10.78 0.73 -22.30
N SER A 155 -10.59 0.79 -20.99
CA SER A 155 -10.13 1.99 -20.26
C SER A 155 -8.88 1.64 -19.43
N LEU A 156 -7.82 2.46 -19.52
CA LEU A 156 -6.50 2.21 -18.95
C LEU A 156 -5.86 3.49 -18.41
N ASN A 157 -4.75 3.33 -17.68
CA ASN A 157 -3.92 4.39 -17.13
C ASN A 157 -4.71 5.39 -16.28
N PRO A 158 -5.43 4.92 -15.24
CA PRO A 158 -6.12 5.83 -14.36
C PRO A 158 -5.11 6.66 -13.56
N ASP A 159 -5.48 7.90 -13.25
CA ASP A 159 -4.70 8.78 -12.39
C ASP A 159 -5.60 9.78 -11.65
N PHE A 160 -5.07 10.34 -10.57
CA PHE A 160 -5.73 11.39 -9.81
C PHE A 160 -5.20 12.79 -10.19
N SER A 161 -6.10 13.76 -10.21
CA SER A 161 -5.80 15.18 -10.17
C SER A 161 -6.76 15.82 -9.17
N ASP A 162 -6.32 15.99 -7.93
CA ASP A 162 -7.16 16.40 -6.81
C ASP A 162 -8.40 15.50 -6.63
N ASP A 163 -9.59 16.04 -6.87
CA ASP A 163 -10.87 15.31 -6.81
C ASP A 163 -11.33 14.75 -8.16
N TYR A 164 -10.48 14.83 -9.17
CA TYR A 164 -10.73 14.29 -10.50
C TYR A 164 -9.98 13.00 -10.71
N ILE A 165 -10.63 12.07 -11.39
CA ILE A 165 -10.00 10.86 -11.93
C ILE A 165 -9.92 11.04 -13.44
N SER A 166 -8.73 10.83 -13.97
CA SER A 166 -8.48 10.78 -15.41
C SER A 166 -8.11 9.38 -15.86
N TYR A 167 -8.45 9.01 -17.09
CA TYR A 167 -8.06 7.73 -17.69
C TYR A 167 -8.09 7.81 -19.22
N GLY A 168 -7.34 6.94 -19.88
CA GLY A 168 -7.43 6.73 -21.33
C GLY A 168 -8.57 5.78 -21.67
N ARG A 169 -9.37 6.08 -22.68
CA ARG A 169 -10.40 5.19 -23.23
C ARG A 169 -10.19 4.97 -24.72
N ARG A 170 -10.19 3.70 -25.14
CA ARG A 170 -10.15 3.28 -26.54
C ARG A 170 -11.59 3.26 -27.07
N ASP A 171 -11.84 3.85 -28.24
CA ASP A 171 -13.15 3.76 -28.89
C ASP A 171 -13.21 2.60 -29.91
N ILE A 172 -14.39 2.41 -30.53
CA ILE A 172 -14.63 1.36 -31.53
C ILE A 172 -13.80 1.51 -32.81
N THR A 173 -13.12 2.64 -33.00
CA THR A 173 -12.24 2.92 -34.14
C THR A 173 -10.75 2.72 -33.79
N ASP A 174 -10.47 2.19 -32.60
CA ASP A 174 -9.12 2.05 -32.04
C ASP A 174 -8.42 3.38 -31.72
N THR A 175 -9.18 4.47 -31.59
CA THR A 175 -8.63 5.77 -31.19
C THR A 175 -8.66 5.93 -29.67
N TRP A 176 -7.59 6.49 -29.10
CA TRP A 176 -7.49 6.78 -27.67
C TRP A 176 -7.90 8.22 -27.36
N ARG A 177 -8.70 8.41 -26.31
CA ARG A 177 -9.05 9.72 -25.75
C ARG A 177 -8.84 9.76 -24.24
N ALA A 178 -8.42 10.91 -23.73
CA ALA A 178 -8.42 11.17 -22.29
C ALA A 178 -9.85 11.48 -21.84
N VAL A 179 -10.27 10.90 -20.73
CA VAL A 179 -11.53 11.19 -20.05
C VAL A 179 -11.20 11.68 -18.64
N VAL A 180 -11.91 12.70 -18.17
CA VAL A 180 -11.77 13.25 -16.83
C VAL A 180 -13.15 13.34 -16.20
N GLY A 181 -13.32 12.73 -15.03
CA GLY A 181 -14.55 12.77 -14.24
C GLY A 181 -14.26 13.30 -12.83
N GLN A 182 -15.22 13.99 -12.23
CA GLN A 182 -15.15 14.41 -10.83
C GLN A 182 -15.83 13.36 -9.96
N GLU A 183 -15.13 12.86 -8.95
CA GLU A 183 -15.70 11.90 -8.00
C GLU A 183 -15.74 12.53 -6.60
N SER A 184 -16.94 12.56 -6.01
CA SER A 184 -17.19 13.04 -4.64
C SER A 184 -16.91 11.95 -3.62
#